data_AF-A0A2G0WDN7-F1
#
_entry.id   AF-A0A2G0WDN7-F1
#
_cell.length_a   1.000
_cell.length_b   1.000
_cell.length_c   1.000
_cell.angle_alpha   90.00
_cell.angle_beta   90.00
_cell.angle_gamma   90.00
#
_symmetry.space_group_name_H-M   'P 1'
#
loop_
_entity.id
_entity.type
_entity.pdbx_description
1 polymer ?
#
loop_
_entity_poly.entity_id
_entity_poly.type
_entity_poly.pdbx_seq_one_letter_code
_entity_poly.pdbx_strand_id
1 'polypeptide(L)'
;MKTKSLMFLFLFSVLGVFQANAADKSCAEAIGDKRSALLVKQCISVSPATRPPCNAANSCEMINSEVERGCGMLADDGTAPDFCTFALTKPETFQGALISGSGIDDHTVTVLLNDGRRFTAYCDGKCGSWFIAEDEGEATLLPNIAGRNVKVTVASEPNKDRIAGPAEDEMLVFVKKIELVK
;
A
#
# COMPACT_ATOMS: atom_id res chain seq x y z
N MET A 1 -24.49 58.72 33.89
CA MET A 1 -24.31 57.26 34.00
C MET A 1 -25.45 56.57 33.28
N LYS A 2 -25.15 55.87 32.18
CA LYS A 2 -26.09 55.08 31.37
C LYS A 2 -25.65 53.62 31.47
N THR A 3 -26.58 52.72 31.76
CA THR A 3 -26.45 51.31 31.37
C THR A 3 -27.84 50.78 31.08
N LYS A 4 -28.15 50.67 29.77
CA LYS A 4 -29.33 50.00 29.25
C LYS A 4 -29.04 48.50 29.23
N SER A 5 -29.91 47.72 29.85
CA SER A 5 -29.98 46.27 29.69
C SER A 5 -30.43 45.96 28.26
N LEU A 6 -29.65 45.20 27.50
CA LEU A 6 -30.07 44.64 26.23
C LEU A 6 -29.76 43.15 26.20
N MET A 7 -30.84 42.39 26.33
CA MET A 7 -30.97 40.96 26.12
C MET A 7 -30.46 40.60 24.71
N PHE A 8 -29.47 39.71 24.61
CA PHE A 8 -29.00 39.17 23.34
C PHE A 8 -29.25 37.66 23.32
N LEU A 9 -30.28 37.24 22.59
CA LEU A 9 -30.52 35.84 22.25
C LEU A 9 -29.37 35.34 21.36
N PHE A 10 -28.65 34.31 21.81
CA PHE A 10 -27.73 33.54 20.99
C PHE A 10 -28.52 32.46 20.23
N LEU A 11 -28.75 32.69 18.93
CA LEU A 11 -29.16 31.64 18.00
C LEU A 11 -27.88 30.89 17.57
N PHE A 12 -27.60 29.75 18.20
CA PHE A 12 -26.54 28.84 17.75
C PHE A 12 -27.02 28.06 16.52
N SER A 13 -26.71 28.56 15.33
CA SER A 13 -26.80 27.77 14.10
C SER A 13 -25.73 26.68 14.13
N VAL A 14 -26.14 25.44 14.43
CA VAL A 14 -25.29 24.25 14.31
C VAL A 14 -25.07 23.97 12.83
N LEU A 15 -23.96 24.48 12.28
CA LEU A 15 -23.41 24.00 11.01
C LEU A 15 -22.81 22.62 11.28
N GLY A 16 -23.53 21.58 10.86
CA GLY A 16 -23.02 20.22 10.81
C GLY A 16 -21.78 20.18 9.92
N VAL A 17 -20.64 19.87 10.51
CA VAL A 17 -19.41 19.57 9.77
C VAL A 17 -19.63 18.21 9.11
N PHE A 18 -19.88 18.20 7.80
CA PHE A 18 -19.75 16.99 7.01
C PHE A 18 -18.27 16.60 7.02
N GLN A 19 -17.90 15.65 7.88
CA GLN A 19 -16.64 14.94 7.73
C GLN A 19 -16.75 14.10 6.47
N ALA A 20 -16.32 14.65 5.34
CA ALA A 20 -15.96 13.85 4.19
C ALA A 20 -14.78 12.98 4.65
N ASN A 21 -15.04 11.69 4.89
CA ASN A 21 -13.96 10.71 4.85
C ASN A 21 -13.26 10.94 3.52
N ALA A 22 -11.98 11.28 3.54
CA ALA A 22 -11.20 11.37 2.33
C ALA A 22 -11.29 9.99 1.67
N ALA A 23 -12.14 9.85 0.65
CA ALA A 23 -12.18 8.63 -0.12
C ALA A 23 -10.78 8.46 -0.68
N ASP A 24 -10.16 7.31 -0.42
CA ASP A 24 -8.87 6.99 -1.00
C ASP A 24 -8.96 7.20 -2.51
N LYS A 25 -7.93 7.83 -3.07
CA LYS A 25 -7.86 8.04 -4.52
C LYS A 25 -8.07 6.72 -5.24
N SER A 26 -8.81 6.77 -6.35
CA SER A 26 -8.89 5.60 -7.22
C SER A 26 -7.49 5.18 -7.66
N CYS A 27 -7.29 3.89 -7.93
CA CYS A 27 -5.97 3.41 -8.35
C CYS A 27 -5.53 4.06 -9.66
N ALA A 28 -6.46 4.35 -10.57
CA ALA A 28 -6.17 5.13 -11.78
C ALA A 28 -5.62 6.53 -11.46
N GLU A 29 -6.23 7.26 -10.53
CA GLU A 29 -5.73 8.58 -10.09
C GLU A 29 -4.39 8.49 -9.34
N ALA A 30 -4.17 7.41 -8.60
CA ALA A 30 -2.97 7.23 -7.79
C ALA A 30 -1.72 6.88 -8.61
N ILE A 31 -1.83 5.94 -9.56
CA ILE A 31 -0.67 5.39 -10.29
C ILE A 31 -0.74 5.50 -11.81
N GLY A 32 -1.80 6.12 -12.33
CA GLY A 32 -2.07 6.30 -13.76
C GLY A 32 -2.67 5.07 -14.44
N ASP A 33 -3.41 5.31 -15.53
CA ASP A 33 -4.20 4.30 -16.24
C ASP A 33 -3.42 3.05 -16.64
N LYS A 34 -2.17 3.22 -17.10
CA LYS A 34 -1.35 2.09 -17.55
C LYS A 34 -1.04 1.12 -16.43
N ARG A 35 -0.62 1.61 -15.26
CA ARG A 35 -0.27 0.74 -14.13
C ARG A 35 -1.51 0.21 -13.44
N SER A 36 -2.57 1.01 -13.30
CA SER A 36 -3.83 0.54 -12.71
C SER A 36 -4.45 -0.57 -13.56
N ALA A 37 -4.42 -0.47 -14.88
CA ALA A 37 -4.90 -1.53 -15.77
C ALA A 37 -4.07 -2.83 -15.65
N LEU A 38 -2.75 -2.74 -15.45
CA LEU A 38 -1.92 -3.91 -15.17
C LEU A 38 -2.33 -4.59 -13.87
N LEU A 39 -2.49 -3.81 -12.79
CA LEU A 39 -2.88 -4.35 -11.48
C LEU A 39 -4.29 -4.98 -11.51
N VAL A 40 -5.25 -4.33 -12.18
CA VAL A 40 -6.60 -4.88 -12.38
C VAL A 40 -6.55 -6.18 -13.16
N LYS A 41 -5.75 -6.27 -14.22
CA LYS A 41 -5.59 -7.50 -15.00
C LYS A 41 -5.06 -8.64 -14.13
N GLN A 42 -4.07 -8.37 -13.29
CA GLN A 42 -3.52 -9.35 -12.35
C GLN A 42 -4.59 -9.83 -11.37
N CYS A 43 -5.32 -8.89 -10.76
CA CYS A 43 -6.40 -9.18 -9.82
C CYS A 43 -7.46 -10.10 -10.43
N ILE A 44 -7.93 -9.80 -11.65
CA ILE A 44 -8.92 -10.63 -12.35
C ILE A 44 -8.39 -12.04 -12.60
N SER A 45 -7.10 -12.19 -12.91
CA SER A 45 -6.52 -13.50 -13.24
C SER A 45 -6.36 -14.44 -12.05
N VAL A 46 -6.38 -13.92 -10.82
CA VAL A 46 -6.17 -14.74 -9.61
C VAL A 46 -7.35 -14.72 -8.64
N SER A 47 -8.31 -13.81 -8.83
CA SER A 47 -9.50 -13.74 -8.00
C SER A 47 -10.47 -14.90 -8.28
N PRO A 48 -10.81 -15.74 -7.28
CA PRO A 48 -11.90 -16.70 -7.39
C PRO A 48 -13.29 -16.07 -7.20
N ALA A 49 -13.39 -14.79 -6.81
CA ALA A 49 -14.67 -14.16 -6.51
C ALA A 49 -15.48 -13.86 -7.78
N THR A 50 -16.81 -13.96 -7.69
CA THR A 50 -17.74 -13.63 -8.79
C THR A 50 -17.88 -12.12 -9.01
N ARG A 51 -17.58 -11.32 -7.98
CA ARG A 51 -17.60 -9.84 -8.00
C ARG A 51 -16.42 -9.29 -7.19
N PRO A 52 -15.18 -9.46 -7.66
CA PRO A 52 -14.02 -8.99 -6.92
C PRO A 52 -13.87 -7.47 -6.96
N PRO A 53 -13.05 -6.89 -6.06
CA PRO A 53 -12.71 -5.47 -6.09
C PRO A 53 -11.73 -5.10 -7.23
N CYS A 54 -11.57 -5.93 -8.26
CA CYS A 54 -10.67 -5.71 -9.39
C CYS A 54 -11.17 -4.62 -10.36
N ASN A 55 -11.17 -3.37 -9.91
CA ASN A 55 -11.62 -2.21 -10.68
C ASN A 55 -10.70 -1.02 -10.38
N ALA A 56 -10.24 -0.32 -11.42
CA ALA A 56 -9.32 0.81 -11.28
C ALA A 56 -9.92 2.02 -10.51
N ALA A 57 -11.25 2.04 -10.32
CA ALA A 57 -11.95 3.00 -9.47
C ALA A 57 -11.75 2.73 -7.96
N ASN A 58 -11.38 1.51 -7.57
CA ASN A 58 -11.03 1.17 -6.19
C ASN A 58 -9.59 1.59 -5.85
N SER A 59 -9.23 1.63 -4.57
CA SER A 59 -7.86 1.93 -4.14
C SER A 59 -6.87 0.85 -4.62
N CYS A 60 -5.63 1.24 -4.90
CA CYS A 60 -4.61 0.26 -5.32
C CYS A 60 -4.37 -0.81 -4.26
N GLU A 61 -4.47 -0.44 -2.98
CA GLU A 61 -4.34 -1.36 -1.85
C GLU A 61 -5.43 -2.44 -1.89
N MET A 62 -6.70 -2.06 -2.04
CA MET A 62 -7.80 -3.02 -2.13
C MET A 62 -7.63 -4.00 -3.31
N ILE A 63 -7.18 -3.50 -4.47
CA ILE A 63 -6.91 -4.35 -5.63
C ILE A 63 -5.70 -5.27 -5.33
N ASN A 64 -4.64 -4.73 -4.73
CA ASN A 64 -3.42 -5.47 -4.39
C ASN A 64 -3.69 -6.60 -3.39
N SER A 65 -4.48 -6.35 -2.34
CA SER A 65 -4.82 -7.36 -1.34
C SER A 65 -5.57 -8.54 -1.97
N GLU A 66 -6.42 -8.29 -2.96
CA GLU A 66 -7.10 -9.37 -3.70
C GLU A 66 -6.12 -10.13 -4.61
N VAL A 67 -5.12 -9.47 -5.20
CA VAL A 67 -4.03 -10.14 -5.93
C VAL A 67 -3.25 -11.06 -4.99
N GLU A 68 -2.83 -10.57 -3.83
CA GLU A 68 -2.06 -11.35 -2.85
C GLU A 68 -2.84 -12.54 -2.33
N ARG A 69 -4.12 -12.33 -1.97
CA ARG A 69 -5.01 -13.40 -1.55
C ARG A 69 -5.18 -14.46 -2.62
N GLY A 70 -5.42 -14.06 -3.87
CA GLY A 70 -5.56 -14.98 -5.01
C GLY A 70 -4.27 -15.74 -5.30
N CYS A 71 -3.12 -15.06 -5.34
CA CYS A 71 -1.82 -15.70 -5.50
C CYS A 71 -1.52 -16.72 -4.40
N GLY A 72 -1.87 -16.43 -3.14
CA GLY A 72 -1.70 -17.36 -2.03
C GLY A 72 -2.53 -18.63 -2.18
N MET A 73 -3.73 -18.55 -2.78
CA MET A 73 -4.55 -19.74 -3.05
C MET A 73 -4.00 -20.62 -4.17
N LEU A 74 -3.24 -20.05 -5.11
CA LEU A 74 -2.64 -20.75 -6.25
C LEU A 74 -1.19 -21.18 -5.99
N ALA A 75 -0.61 -20.86 -4.82
CA ALA A 75 0.79 -21.16 -4.54
C ALA A 75 1.04 -22.68 -4.50
N ASP A 76 0.12 -23.44 -3.91
CA ASP A 76 0.27 -24.88 -3.69
C ASP A 76 -0.07 -25.73 -4.92
N ASP A 77 -0.82 -25.19 -5.88
CA ASP A 77 -1.26 -25.91 -7.08
C ASP A 77 -0.31 -25.76 -8.28
N GLY A 78 0.73 -24.93 -8.15
CA GLY A 78 1.71 -24.67 -9.21
C GLY A 78 1.14 -23.94 -10.43
N THR A 79 -0.08 -23.40 -10.32
CA THR A 79 -0.76 -22.65 -11.39
C THR A 79 -0.66 -21.14 -11.21
N ALA A 80 -0.05 -20.69 -10.11
CA ALA A 80 0.22 -19.28 -9.85
C ALA A 80 0.95 -18.62 -11.05
N PRO A 81 0.40 -17.54 -11.62
CA PRO A 81 1.08 -16.77 -12.67
C PRO A 81 2.42 -16.19 -12.21
N ASP A 82 3.33 -15.92 -13.15
CA ASP A 82 4.68 -15.40 -12.84
C ASP A 82 4.68 -14.17 -11.91
N PHE A 83 3.71 -13.27 -12.04
CA PHE A 83 3.62 -12.06 -11.21
C PHE A 83 3.27 -12.32 -9.74
N CYS A 84 2.85 -13.54 -9.39
CA CYS A 84 2.64 -13.96 -8.00
C CYS A 84 3.96 -14.23 -7.27
N THR A 85 5.07 -14.29 -7.99
CA THR A 85 6.39 -14.51 -7.41
C THR A 85 7.32 -13.37 -7.77
N PHE A 86 8.27 -13.09 -6.87
CA PHE A 86 9.34 -12.15 -7.13
C PHE A 86 10.66 -12.74 -6.65
N ALA A 87 11.57 -12.97 -7.58
CA ALA A 87 12.88 -13.55 -7.29
C ALA A 87 14.00 -12.57 -7.69
N LEU A 88 15.02 -12.51 -6.84
CA LEU A 88 16.24 -11.75 -7.07
C LEU A 88 17.44 -12.68 -6.94
N THR A 89 18.38 -12.59 -7.86
CA THR A 89 19.67 -13.30 -7.75
C THR A 89 20.79 -12.41 -7.23
N LYS A 90 20.56 -11.09 -7.21
CA LYS A 90 21.46 -10.06 -6.70
C LYS A 90 20.66 -8.82 -6.31
N PRO A 91 21.24 -7.90 -5.52
CA PRO A 91 20.62 -6.61 -5.28
C PRO A 91 20.33 -5.88 -6.60
N GLU A 92 19.14 -5.32 -6.73
CA GLU A 92 18.69 -4.65 -7.95
C GLU A 92 17.92 -3.38 -7.62
N THR A 93 17.99 -2.40 -8.52
CA THR A 93 17.30 -1.11 -8.38
C THR A 93 16.21 -1.00 -9.42
N PHE A 94 15.00 -0.71 -8.95
CA PHE A 94 13.80 -0.59 -9.77
C PHE A 94 13.19 0.80 -9.66
N GLN A 95 12.29 1.09 -10.60
CA GLN A 95 11.37 2.23 -10.53
C GLN A 95 9.94 1.73 -10.67
N GLY A 96 9.06 2.24 -9.82
CA GLY A 96 7.66 1.82 -9.78
C GLY A 96 6.82 2.76 -8.92
N ALA A 97 5.57 2.37 -8.68
CA ALA A 97 4.68 3.07 -7.77
C ALA A 97 4.53 2.31 -6.45
N LEU A 98 4.53 3.02 -5.32
CA LEU A 98 4.13 2.49 -4.02
C LEU A 98 2.62 2.25 -4.03
N ILE A 99 2.17 1.00 -4.04
CA ILE A 99 0.74 0.65 -4.15
C ILE A 99 0.12 0.19 -2.84
N SER A 100 0.94 -0.21 -1.87
CA SER A 100 0.53 -0.58 -0.51
C SER A 100 1.75 -0.52 0.42
N GLY A 101 1.49 -0.47 1.71
CA GLY A 101 2.48 -0.65 2.76
C GLY A 101 1.74 -0.88 4.07
N SER A 102 2.22 -1.86 4.84
CA SER A 102 1.57 -2.39 6.04
C SER A 102 2.65 -2.79 7.06
N GLY A 103 2.31 -2.77 8.34
CA GLY A 103 3.11 -3.41 9.38
C GLY A 103 2.69 -3.03 10.79
N ILE A 104 3.05 -3.85 11.78
CA ILE A 104 2.88 -3.52 13.20
C ILE A 104 4.25 -3.14 13.77
N ASP A 105 5.11 -4.14 13.92
CA ASP A 105 6.50 -3.94 14.35
C ASP A 105 7.42 -3.76 13.14
N ASP A 106 7.18 -4.54 12.09
CA ASP A 106 7.95 -4.58 10.86
C ASP A 106 7.14 -4.04 9.68
N HIS A 107 7.51 -2.86 9.20
CA HIS A 107 6.86 -2.28 8.03
C HIS A 107 7.34 -2.93 6.72
N THR A 108 6.41 -3.05 5.79
CA THR A 108 6.65 -3.45 4.40
C THR A 108 6.17 -2.37 3.45
N VAL A 109 6.73 -2.38 2.24
CA VAL A 109 6.20 -1.63 1.10
C VAL A 109 5.99 -2.57 -0.07
N THR A 110 4.89 -2.37 -0.79
CA THR A 110 4.60 -3.08 -2.03
C THR A 110 4.75 -2.12 -3.20
N VAL A 111 5.61 -2.47 -4.15
CA VAL A 111 5.91 -1.66 -5.34
C VAL A 111 5.43 -2.37 -6.59
N LEU A 112 4.63 -1.67 -7.40
CA LEU A 112 4.28 -2.09 -8.76
C LEU A 112 5.23 -1.46 -9.77
N LEU A 113 5.97 -2.29 -10.48
CA LEU A 113 6.93 -1.87 -11.49
C LEU A 113 6.25 -1.51 -12.82
N ASN A 114 6.98 -0.79 -13.67
CA ASN A 114 6.48 -0.36 -14.98
C ASN A 114 6.21 -1.51 -15.96
N ASP A 115 6.86 -2.66 -15.74
CA ASP A 115 6.71 -3.89 -16.52
C ASP A 115 5.58 -4.79 -15.98
N GLY A 116 4.90 -4.36 -14.90
CA GLY A 116 3.83 -5.12 -14.25
C GLY A 116 4.32 -6.08 -13.18
N ARG A 117 5.63 -6.32 -13.03
CA ARG A 117 6.11 -7.08 -11.85
C ARG A 117 5.79 -6.33 -10.57
N ARG A 118 5.61 -7.08 -9.50
CA ARG A 118 5.25 -6.57 -8.19
C ARG A 118 6.08 -7.27 -7.13
N PHE A 119 6.45 -6.54 -6.08
CA PHE A 119 7.09 -7.14 -4.93
C PHE A 119 6.72 -6.40 -3.65
N THR A 120 6.74 -7.15 -2.56
CA THR A 120 6.66 -6.65 -1.19
C THR A 120 8.04 -6.77 -0.57
N ALA A 121 8.52 -5.72 0.09
CA ALA A 121 9.83 -5.71 0.73
C ALA A 121 9.75 -5.13 2.13
N TYR A 122 10.44 -5.76 3.07
CA TYR A 122 10.59 -5.26 4.43
C TYR A 122 11.44 -3.99 4.44
N CYS A 123 10.99 -3.02 5.22
CA CYS A 123 11.64 -1.73 5.34
C CYS A 123 12.97 -1.81 6.07
N ASP A 124 13.12 -2.64 7.12
CA ASP A 124 14.34 -2.77 7.93
C ASP A 124 14.95 -1.40 8.31
N GLY A 125 14.08 -0.48 8.76
CA GLY A 125 14.42 0.91 9.09
C GLY A 125 14.88 1.79 7.91
N LYS A 126 14.76 1.34 6.65
CA LYS A 126 15.20 2.08 5.45
C LYS A 126 14.07 2.83 4.72
N CYS A 127 12.81 2.57 5.04
CA CYS A 127 11.69 3.35 4.53
C CYS A 127 11.63 4.72 5.22
N GLY A 128 10.99 5.70 4.57
CA GLY A 128 10.75 7.00 5.19
C GLY A 128 9.66 6.96 6.25
N SER A 129 9.43 8.09 6.92
CA SER A 129 8.25 8.32 7.78
C SER A 129 6.99 8.41 6.92
N TRP A 130 6.58 7.26 6.38
CA TRP A 130 5.53 7.11 5.38
C TRP A 130 4.30 6.39 5.91
N PHE A 131 4.34 5.93 7.14
CA PHE A 131 3.32 5.12 7.75
C PHE A 131 2.55 5.94 8.79
N ILE A 132 1.26 5.69 8.87
CA ILE A 132 0.39 6.19 9.93
C ILE A 132 -0.18 4.99 10.65
N ALA A 133 -0.03 4.96 11.97
CA ALA A 133 -0.67 3.95 12.79
C ALA A 133 -2.16 4.27 12.89
N GLU A 134 -3.00 3.27 12.64
CA GLU A 134 -4.43 3.36 12.96
C GLU A 134 -4.62 3.03 14.45
N ASP A 135 -5.66 3.57 15.08
CA ASP A 135 -5.86 3.55 16.54
C ASP A 135 -5.83 2.10 17.09
N GLU A 136 -4.66 1.68 17.59
CA GLU A 136 -4.31 0.33 18.10
C GLU A 136 -4.06 -0.79 17.06
N GLY A 137 -3.81 -0.44 15.79
CA GLY A 137 -3.68 -1.41 14.69
C GLY A 137 -2.51 -1.19 13.72
N GLU A 138 -2.40 -2.14 12.79
CA GLU A 138 -1.53 -2.16 11.61
C GLU A 138 -1.35 -0.76 10.98
N ALA A 139 -0.11 -0.34 10.80
CA ALA A 139 0.21 0.93 10.18
C ALA A 139 0.11 0.84 8.65
N THR A 140 -0.58 1.79 8.05
CA THR A 140 -0.78 1.89 6.59
C THR A 140 0.01 3.06 6.00
N LEU A 141 0.16 3.11 4.68
CA LEU A 141 0.80 4.25 4.03
C LEU A 141 -0.01 5.53 4.21
N LEU A 142 0.68 6.63 4.47
CA LEU A 142 0.11 7.98 4.43
C LEU A 142 -0.56 8.21 3.06
N PRO A 143 -1.76 8.82 2.99
CA PRO A 143 -2.48 9.03 1.74
C PRO A 143 -1.71 9.84 0.67
N ASN A 144 -0.77 10.69 1.08
CA ASN A 144 0.09 11.46 0.17
C ASN A 144 1.34 10.70 -0.31
N ILE A 145 1.60 9.52 0.24
CA ILE A 145 2.66 8.59 -0.15
C ILE A 145 2.11 7.48 -1.04
N ALA A 146 0.90 6.99 -0.77
CA ALA A 146 0.22 6.03 -1.63
C ALA A 146 0.18 6.53 -3.09
N GLY A 147 0.59 5.65 -4.02
CA GLY A 147 0.70 5.92 -5.45
C GLY A 147 1.95 6.66 -5.90
N ARG A 148 2.78 7.19 -4.99
CA ARG A 148 3.98 7.94 -5.37
C ARG A 148 4.99 7.04 -6.09
N ASN A 149 5.62 7.61 -7.11
CA ASN A 149 6.74 6.96 -7.78
C ASN A 149 7.95 6.88 -6.85
N VAL A 150 8.60 5.73 -6.85
CA VAL A 150 9.83 5.47 -6.09
C VAL A 150 10.91 4.90 -6.98
N LYS A 151 12.15 5.20 -6.59
CA LYS A 151 13.33 4.44 -6.97
C LYS A 151 13.76 3.64 -5.76
N VAL A 152 13.83 2.32 -5.90
CA VAL A 152 14.02 1.40 -4.79
C VAL A 152 15.08 0.37 -5.14
N THR A 153 16.06 0.20 -4.26
CA THR A 153 17.03 -0.89 -4.28
C THR A 153 16.60 -1.94 -3.28
N VAL A 154 16.46 -3.18 -3.72
CA VAL A 154 16.09 -4.34 -2.88
C VAL A 154 17.12 -5.45 -3.02
N ALA A 155 17.18 -6.33 -2.02
CA ALA A 155 17.94 -7.57 -2.06
C ALA A 155 17.16 -8.70 -1.39
N SER A 156 17.35 -9.93 -1.85
CA SER A 156 16.90 -11.13 -1.14
C SER A 156 18.00 -11.57 -0.17
N GLU A 157 17.71 -11.63 1.13
CA GLU A 157 18.66 -11.96 2.20
C GLU A 157 17.98 -12.85 3.25
N PRO A 158 18.71 -13.73 3.97
CA PRO A 158 18.13 -14.52 5.06
C PRO A 158 17.67 -13.63 6.20
N ASN A 159 16.56 -13.93 6.87
CA ASN A 159 15.95 -13.08 7.89
C ASN A 159 16.95 -12.67 8.99
N LYS A 160 17.73 -13.61 9.54
CA LYS A 160 18.70 -13.36 10.63
C LYS A 160 18.08 -12.64 11.84
N ASP A 161 16.89 -13.08 12.24
CA ASP A 161 16.10 -12.52 13.34
C ASP A 161 15.78 -11.02 13.21
N ARG A 162 15.79 -10.48 11.98
CA ARG A 162 15.45 -9.07 11.72
C ARG A 162 13.95 -8.83 11.81
N ILE A 163 13.16 -9.75 11.27
CA ILE A 163 11.70 -9.68 11.17
C ILE A 163 11.07 -10.70 12.10
N ALA A 164 10.06 -10.29 12.86
CA ALA A 164 9.34 -11.17 13.75
C ALA A 164 8.41 -12.13 12.99
N GLY A 165 8.50 -13.43 13.29
CA GLY A 165 7.65 -14.48 12.70
C GLY A 165 8.41 -15.46 11.79
N PRO A 166 9.01 -14.99 10.67
CA PRO A 166 9.83 -15.80 9.77
C PRO A 166 11.04 -16.47 10.44
N ALA A 167 11.47 -17.62 9.92
CA ALA A 167 12.67 -18.33 10.42
C ALA A 167 13.98 -17.57 10.10
N GLU A 168 15.04 -17.82 10.87
CA GLU A 168 16.33 -17.12 10.71
C GLU A 168 16.93 -17.26 9.30
N ASP A 169 16.79 -18.43 8.69
CA ASP A 169 17.32 -18.76 7.35
C ASP A 169 16.33 -18.48 6.22
N GLU A 170 15.12 -18.00 6.52
CA GLU A 170 14.11 -17.67 5.52
C GLU A 170 14.57 -16.49 4.65
N MET A 171 14.53 -16.66 3.33
CA MET A 171 14.95 -15.64 2.39
C MET A 171 13.85 -14.61 2.18
N LEU A 172 14.05 -13.40 2.70
CA LEU A 172 13.10 -12.29 2.61
C LEU A 172 13.65 -11.18 1.69
N VAL A 173 12.76 -10.36 1.14
CA VAL A 173 13.15 -9.20 0.34
C VAL A 173 13.24 -7.97 1.24
N PHE A 174 14.41 -7.34 1.28
CA PHE A 174 14.68 -6.17 2.10
C PHE A 174 14.94 -4.94 1.25
N VAL A 175 14.36 -3.82 1.66
CA VAL A 175 14.73 -2.49 1.15
C VAL A 175 16.15 -2.17 1.58
N LYS A 176 17.03 -1.92 0.62
CA LYS A 176 18.40 -1.42 0.87
C LYS A 176 18.47 0.09 0.77
N LYS A 177 17.68 0.67 -0.13
CA LYS A 177 17.49 2.12 -0.29
C LYS A 177 16.15 2.37 -0.97
N ILE A 178 15.41 3.39 -0.56
CA ILE A 178 14.20 3.82 -1.25
C ILE A 178 14.09 5.35 -1.21
N GLU A 179 13.71 5.95 -2.34
CA GLU A 179 13.53 7.39 -2.47
C GLU A 179 12.33 7.71 -3.36
N LEU A 180 11.55 8.73 -2.98
CA LEU A 180 10.47 9.24 -3.83
C LEU A 180 11.09 9.91 -5.06
N VAL A 181 10.56 9.57 -6.24
CA VAL A 181 10.89 10.28 -7.48
C VAL A 181 10.06 11.57 -7.53
N LYS A 182 10.73 12.66 -7.92
CA LYS A 182 10.11 13.97 -8.10
C LYS A 182 9.28 14.03 -9.38
#